data_AF-A0A659S0K3-F1
#
_entry.id   AF-A0A659S0K3-F1
#
_cell.length_a   1.000
_cell.length_b   1.000
_cell.length_c   1.000
_cell.angle_alpha   90.00
_cell.angle_beta   90.00
_cell.angle_gamma   90.00
#
_symmetry.space_group_name_H-M   'P 1'
#
loop_
_entity.id
_entity.type
_entity.pdbx_description
1 polymer ?
#
loop_
_entity_poly.entity_id
_entity_poly.type
_entity_poly.pdbx_seq_one_letter_code
_entity_poly.pdbx_strand_id
1 'polypeptide(L)'
;MTAPTLLKVLAEMGHGDEIIFSDAHFPAHSLGPQVIRADGLSVSDLLRAIIPLFELDSYAPPLVMMAAVEGDTLDPSVEARYRDALSLEAPCPDIVRIDRYAFYERAQKAFAIVITGECAKYGNILLKKGVTP
;
A
#
# COMPACT_ATOMS: atom_id res chain seq x y z
N MET A 1 -1.29 -6.00 -14.85
CA MET A 1 -2.19 -5.11 -15.64
C MET A 1 -2.58 -3.95 -14.74
N THR A 2 -2.02 -2.76 -14.93
CA THR A 2 -2.46 -1.56 -14.18
C THR A 2 -3.70 -1.01 -14.86
N ALA A 3 -4.84 -0.96 -14.15
CA ALA A 3 -6.05 -0.35 -14.69
C ALA A 3 -5.78 1.13 -15.09
N PRO A 4 -6.37 1.67 -16.18
CA PRO A 4 -6.13 3.06 -16.60
C PRO A 4 -6.35 4.09 -15.48
N THR A 5 -7.34 3.87 -14.62
CA THR A 5 -7.61 4.73 -13.45
C THR A 5 -6.46 4.72 -12.44
N LEU A 6 -5.83 3.57 -12.20
CA LEU A 6 -4.69 3.49 -11.27
C LEU A 6 -3.51 4.28 -11.83
N LEU A 7 -3.20 4.15 -13.11
CA LEU A 7 -2.10 4.89 -13.72
C LEU A 7 -2.33 6.41 -13.65
N LYS A 8 -3.57 6.85 -13.90
CA LYS A 8 -3.96 8.26 -13.72
C LYS A 8 -3.71 8.72 -12.28
N VAL A 9 -4.18 7.96 -11.29
CA VAL A 9 -3.98 8.27 -9.87
C VAL A 9 -2.50 8.39 -9.51
N LEU A 10 -1.68 7.41 -9.91
CA LEU A 10 -0.25 7.43 -9.63
C LEU A 10 0.44 8.66 -10.26
N ALA A 11 -0.01 9.09 -11.45
CA ALA A 11 0.51 10.27 -12.13
C ALA A 11 0.05 11.59 -11.50
N GLU A 12 -1.17 11.64 -10.94
CA GLU A 12 -1.71 12.83 -10.27
C GLU A 12 -1.15 13.04 -8.85
N MET A 13 -0.70 11.97 -8.18
CA MET A 13 -0.09 12.06 -6.86
C MET A 13 1.18 12.92 -6.87
N GLY A 14 1.30 13.85 -5.93
CA GLY A 14 2.49 14.66 -5.66
C GLY A 14 3.40 14.08 -4.57
N HIS A 15 4.47 14.80 -4.24
CA HIS A 15 5.35 14.45 -3.12
C HIS A 15 4.55 14.48 -1.81
N GLY A 16 4.64 13.39 -1.05
CA GLY A 16 3.99 13.23 0.24
C GLY A 16 2.58 12.67 0.16
N ASP A 17 1.99 12.52 -1.03
CA ASP A 17 0.71 11.82 -1.18
C ASP A 17 0.86 10.33 -0.84
N GLU A 18 -0.20 9.77 -0.28
CA GLU A 18 -0.22 8.39 0.22
C GLU A 18 -1.26 7.57 -0.54
N ILE A 19 -0.89 6.36 -0.96
CA ILE A 19 -1.79 5.39 -1.57
C ILE A 19 -1.73 4.09 -0.79
N ILE A 20 -2.90 3.46 -0.59
CA ILE A 20 -2.98 2.18 0.11
C ILE A 20 -3.27 1.08 -0.89
N PHE A 21 -2.53 -0.03 -0.82
CA PHE A 21 -2.90 -1.31 -1.42
C PHE A 21 -3.40 -2.21 -0.30
N SER A 22 -4.70 -2.50 -0.31
CA SER A 22 -5.38 -3.15 0.80
C SER A 22 -5.69 -4.60 0.51
N ASP A 23 -5.82 -5.38 1.60
CA ASP A 23 -6.38 -6.71 1.54
C ASP A 23 -7.89 -6.67 1.26
N ALA A 24 -8.45 -7.85 0.93
CA ALA A 24 -9.85 -8.01 0.53
C ALA A 24 -10.84 -7.73 1.68
N HIS A 25 -10.36 -7.66 2.93
CA HIS A 25 -11.18 -7.44 4.13
C HIS A 25 -11.16 -5.98 4.58
N PHE A 26 -10.33 -5.14 3.97
CA PHE A 26 -10.16 -3.75 4.37
C PHE A 26 -11.41 -2.91 4.06
N PRO A 27 -11.85 -2.02 4.97
CA PRO A 27 -13.08 -1.25 4.81
C PRO A 27 -12.87 -0.02 3.88
N ALA A 28 -12.30 -0.22 2.69
CA ALA A 28 -11.88 0.85 1.78
C ALA A 28 -13.01 1.85 1.46
N HIS A 29 -14.21 1.34 1.16
CA HIS A 29 -15.34 2.17 0.70
C HIS A 29 -16.00 3.03 1.79
N SER A 30 -15.71 2.79 3.07
CA SER A 30 -16.25 3.60 4.18
C SER A 30 -15.27 4.64 4.71
N LEU A 31 -14.03 4.68 4.20
CA LEU A 31 -12.97 5.54 4.75
C LEU A 31 -12.87 6.93 4.09
N GLY A 32 -13.49 7.13 2.93
CA GLY A 32 -13.58 8.46 2.30
C GLY A 32 -12.81 8.64 0.98
N PRO A 33 -11.52 8.24 0.86
CA PRO A 33 -10.78 8.39 -0.38
C PRO A 33 -11.40 7.65 -1.56
N GLN A 34 -10.98 8.04 -2.77
CA GLN A 34 -11.33 7.27 -3.97
C GLN A 34 -10.87 5.82 -3.83
N VAL A 35 -11.71 4.89 -4.27
CA VAL A 35 -11.42 3.46 -4.21
C VAL A 35 -11.29 2.89 -5.62
N ILE A 36 -10.21 2.15 -5.85
CA ILE A 36 -9.96 1.40 -7.09
C ILE A 36 -10.04 -0.09 -6.77
N ARG A 37 -10.85 -0.83 -7.52
CA ARG A 37 -11.00 -2.29 -7.37
C ARG A 37 -9.92 -3.02 -8.17
N ALA A 38 -9.28 -4.01 -7.55
CA ALA A 38 -8.28 -4.89 -8.15
C ALA A 38 -8.45 -6.33 -7.63
N ASP A 39 -9.70 -6.79 -7.58
CA ASP A 39 -10.18 -7.98 -6.84
C ASP A 39 -9.54 -9.33 -7.21
N GLY A 40 -8.93 -9.43 -8.39
CA GLY A 40 -8.26 -10.65 -8.86
C GLY A 40 -6.73 -10.62 -8.72
N LEU A 41 -6.17 -9.54 -8.17
CA LEU A 41 -4.73 -9.33 -8.07
C LEU A 41 -4.28 -9.40 -6.61
N SER A 42 -3.07 -9.90 -6.38
CA SER A 42 -2.43 -9.78 -5.07
C SER A 42 -1.82 -8.39 -4.90
N VAL A 43 -1.66 -7.95 -3.64
CA VAL A 43 -0.93 -6.70 -3.35
C VAL A 43 0.50 -6.78 -3.90
N SER A 44 1.20 -7.90 -3.72
CA SER A 44 2.57 -8.09 -4.24
C SER A 44 2.69 -7.91 -5.75
N ASP A 45 1.71 -8.38 -6.54
CA ASP A 45 1.73 -8.21 -8.00
C ASP A 45 1.54 -6.74 -8.39
N LEU A 46 0.70 -6.01 -7.66
CA LEU A 46 0.51 -4.58 -7.89
C LEU A 46 1.74 -3.78 -7.48
N LEU A 47 2.33 -4.03 -6.30
CA LEU A 47 3.56 -3.38 -5.88
C LEU A 47 4.68 -3.59 -6.90
N ARG A 48 4.84 -4.83 -7.38
CA ARG A 48 5.82 -5.16 -8.43
C ARG A 48 5.58 -4.39 -9.73
N ALA A 49 4.32 -4.22 -10.10
CA ALA A 49 3.95 -3.52 -11.33
C ALA A 49 4.13 -1.99 -11.23
N ILE A 50 3.95 -1.41 -10.04
CA ILE A 50 3.97 0.04 -9.85
C ILE A 50 5.33 0.58 -9.40
N ILE A 51 6.19 -0.23 -8.76
CA ILE A 51 7.46 0.27 -8.22
C ILE A 51 8.35 0.96 -9.27
N PRO A 52 8.44 0.52 -10.55
CA PRO A 52 9.21 1.24 -11.57
C PRO A 52 8.67 2.62 -11.94
N LEU A 53 7.45 2.95 -11.50
CA LEU A 53 6.74 4.18 -11.79
C LEU A 53 6.55 5.05 -10.54
N PHE A 54 6.96 4.56 -9.38
CA PHE A 54 6.61 5.14 -8.08
C PHE A 54 7.86 5.35 -7.23
N GLU A 55 8.33 6.59 -7.20
CA GLU A 55 9.39 7.00 -6.28
C GLU A 55 8.87 6.98 -4.83
N LEU A 56 9.57 6.28 -3.94
CA LEU A 56 9.24 6.26 -2.52
C LEU A 56 9.79 7.51 -1.81
N ASP A 57 9.06 8.03 -0.82
CA ASP A 57 9.50 9.21 -0.06
C ASP A 57 10.81 8.95 0.71
N SER A 58 11.78 9.87 0.55
CA SER A 58 13.07 9.85 1.25
C SER A 58 13.09 10.76 2.49
N TYR A 59 12.05 11.59 2.70
CA TYR A 59 11.95 12.53 3.82
C TYR A 59 11.17 11.97 5.03
N ALA A 60 10.42 10.89 4.83
CA ALA A 60 9.62 10.24 5.86
C ALA A 60 9.53 8.72 5.58
N PRO A 61 9.20 7.88 6.58
CA PRO A 61 9.03 6.44 6.36
C PRO A 61 7.98 6.18 5.27
N PRO A 62 8.37 5.63 4.10
CA PRO A 62 7.49 5.60 2.95
C PRO A 62 6.58 4.37 2.92
N LEU A 63 6.85 3.38 3.76
CA LEU A 63 6.14 2.10 3.80
C LEU A 63 5.55 1.87 5.19
N VAL A 64 4.24 1.71 5.26
CA VAL A 64 3.54 1.48 6.53
C VAL A 64 2.55 0.33 6.39
N MET A 65 2.62 -0.63 7.32
CA MET A 65 1.66 -1.73 7.44
C MET A 65 0.93 -1.67 8.77
N MET A 66 -0.21 -2.37 8.84
CA MET A 66 -0.95 -2.53 10.09
C MET A 66 -0.27 -3.56 11.00
N ALA A 67 -0.14 -3.25 12.29
CA ALA A 67 0.24 -4.22 13.31
C ALA A 67 -0.91 -5.19 13.60
N ALA A 68 -0.58 -6.43 13.98
CA ALA A 68 -1.59 -7.35 14.50
C ALA A 68 -2.17 -6.81 15.82
N VAL A 69 -3.48 -6.98 16.01
CA VAL A 69 -4.10 -6.74 17.31
C VAL A 69 -3.77 -7.88 18.27
N GLU A 70 -3.95 -7.66 19.57
CA GLU A 70 -3.75 -8.68 20.59
C GLU A 70 -4.55 -9.96 20.27
N GLY A 71 -3.85 -11.10 20.29
CA GLY A 71 -4.42 -12.42 19.99
C GLY A 71 -4.31 -12.86 18.53
N ASP A 72 -3.92 -11.98 17.61
CA ASP A 72 -3.64 -12.33 16.21
C ASP A 72 -2.14 -12.52 15.95
N THR A 73 -1.80 -13.41 15.01
CA THR A 73 -0.43 -13.63 14.53
C THR A 73 -0.32 -13.21 13.08
N LEU A 74 0.72 -12.45 12.76
CA LEU A 74 1.04 -12.06 11.39
C LEU A 74 1.62 -13.24 10.61
N ASP A 75 1.22 -13.37 9.35
CA ASP A 75 1.91 -14.26 8.42
C ASP A 75 3.18 -13.55 7.91
N PRO A 76 4.39 -14.03 8.27
CA PRO A 76 5.63 -13.39 7.86
C PRO A 76 5.86 -13.44 6.34
N SER A 77 5.22 -14.37 5.63
CA SER A 77 5.36 -14.50 4.18
C SER A 77 4.76 -13.30 3.42
N VAL A 78 3.78 -12.61 4.03
CA VAL A 78 3.13 -11.42 3.45
C VAL A 78 4.10 -10.26 3.36
N GLU A 79 4.79 -9.94 4.46
CA GLU A 79 5.77 -8.86 4.46
C GLU A 79 6.97 -9.19 3.57
N ALA A 80 7.43 -10.45 3.58
CA ALA A 80 8.55 -10.91 2.75
C ALA A 80 8.28 -10.67 1.25
N ARG A 81 7.14 -11.13 0.73
CA ARG A 81 6.82 -10.93 -0.70
C ARG A 81 6.56 -9.48 -1.08
N TYR A 82 6.13 -8.63 -0.14
CA TYR A 82 5.99 -7.20 -0.40
C TYR A 82 7.38 -6.54 -0.50
N ARG A 83 8.30 -6.87 0.39
CA ARG A 83 9.71 -6.43 0.29
C ARG A 83 10.35 -6.91 -1.01
N ASP A 84 10.13 -8.16 -1.41
CA ASP A 84 10.66 -8.69 -2.69
C ASP A 84 10.07 -7.98 -3.91
N ALA A 85 8.79 -7.60 -3.86
CA ALA A 85 8.13 -6.84 -4.93
C ALA A 85 8.67 -5.41 -5.04
N LEU A 86 8.96 -4.78 -3.90
CA LEU A 86 9.47 -3.41 -3.80
C LEU A 86 10.99 -3.30 -4.04
N SER A 87 11.73 -4.41 -3.96
CA SER A 87 13.20 -4.41 -4.08
C SER A 87 13.71 -4.59 -5.52
N LEU A 88 12.86 -4.41 -6.54
CA LEU A 88 13.23 -4.67 -7.93
C LEU A 88 14.29 -3.71 -8.48
N GLU A 89 14.26 -2.44 -8.08
CA GLU A 89 15.15 -1.40 -8.61
C GLU A 89 16.19 -0.93 -7.57
N ALA A 90 15.80 -0.94 -6.30
CA ALA A 90 16.63 -0.55 -5.17
C ALA A 90 16.22 -1.34 -3.92
N PRO A 91 17.08 -1.44 -2.88
CA PRO A 91 16.69 -2.08 -1.63
C PRO A 91 15.43 -1.46 -1.03
N CYS A 92 14.44 -2.29 -0.68
CA CYS A 92 13.22 -1.83 -0.03
C CYS A 92 13.53 -1.16 1.33
N PRO A 93 13.03 0.06 1.59
CA PRO A 93 13.11 0.68 2.91
C PRO A 93 12.45 -0.14 4.01
N ASP A 94 12.70 0.24 5.27
CA ASP A 94 12.03 -0.39 6.40
C ASP A 94 10.52 -0.13 6.36
N ILE A 95 9.76 -1.21 6.60
CA ILE A 95 8.31 -1.16 6.74
C ILE A 95 7.99 -0.89 8.21
N VAL A 96 7.38 0.27 8.47
CA VAL A 96 6.91 0.62 9.82
C VAL A 96 5.55 0.00 10.07
N ARG A 97 5.31 -0.48 11.29
CA ARG A 97 3.99 -0.97 11.72
C ARG A 97 3.34 0.00 12.69
N ILE A 98 2.07 0.28 12.46
CA ILE A 98 1.23 1.12 13.34
C ILE A 98 -0.03 0.36 13.75
N ASP A 99 -0.66 0.78 14.85
CA ASP A 99 -1.88 0.15 15.30
C ASP A 99 -3.03 0.31 14.28
N ARG A 100 -4.04 -0.56 14.43
CA ARG A 100 -5.18 -0.63 13.52
C ARG A 100 -5.94 0.70 13.39
N TYR A 101 -6.12 1.43 14.48
CA TYR A 101 -6.90 2.66 14.45
C TYR A 101 -6.08 3.80 13.84
N ALA A 102 -4.80 3.93 14.17
CA ALA A 102 -3.90 4.87 13.50
C ALA A 102 -3.81 4.58 12.00
N PHE A 103 -3.81 3.31 11.58
CA PHE A 103 -3.85 2.96 10.17
C PHE A 103 -5.15 3.41 9.50
N TYR A 104 -6.30 3.27 10.15
CA TYR A 104 -7.58 3.78 9.62
C TYR A 104 -7.62 5.31 9.56
N GLU A 105 -7.11 6.01 10.57
CA GLU A 105 -7.03 7.48 10.57
C GLU A 105 -6.13 8.00 9.43
N ARG A 106 -5.01 7.31 9.18
CA ARG A 106 -4.11 7.62 8.07
C ARG A 106 -4.76 7.29 6.72
N ALA A 107 -5.47 6.16 6.64
CA ALA A 107 -6.19 5.76 5.44
C ALA A 107 -7.29 6.74 5.04
N GLN A 108 -7.99 7.37 5.99
CA GLN A 108 -8.97 8.42 5.70
C GLN A 108 -8.35 9.65 5.00
N LYS A 109 -7.04 9.85 5.15
CA LYS A 109 -6.29 10.97 4.56
C LYS A 109 -5.50 10.58 3.32
N ALA A 110 -5.53 9.30 2.92
CA ALA A 110 -4.84 8.83 1.73
C ALA A 110 -5.44 9.44 0.47
N PHE A 111 -4.62 9.59 -0.57
CA PHE A 111 -5.04 10.07 -1.88
C PHE A 111 -5.97 9.06 -2.58
N ALA A 112 -5.69 7.76 -2.42
CA ALA A 112 -6.49 6.67 -2.95
C ALA A 112 -6.29 5.37 -2.15
N ILE A 113 -7.27 4.48 -2.24
CA ILE A 113 -7.19 3.11 -1.73
C ILE A 113 -7.45 2.13 -2.87
N VAL A 114 -6.54 1.21 -3.10
CA VAL A 114 -6.69 0.11 -4.05
C VAL A 114 -7.02 -1.15 -3.27
N ILE A 115 -8.26 -1.62 -3.36
CA ILE A 115 -8.68 -2.87 -2.71
C ILE A 115 -8.42 -4.05 -3.65
N THR A 116 -7.69 -5.04 -3.15
CA THR A 116 -7.18 -6.17 -3.94
C THR A 116 -7.89 -7.48 -3.59
N GLY A 117 -7.51 -8.57 -4.26
CA GLY A 117 -7.92 -9.93 -3.94
C GLY A 117 -7.09 -10.61 -2.85
N GLU A 118 -6.23 -9.86 -2.16
CA GLU A 118 -5.37 -10.40 -1.13
C GLU A 118 -6.18 -10.92 0.08
N CYS A 119 -6.14 -12.24 0.31
CA CYS A 119 -6.88 -12.88 1.39
C CYS A 119 -6.06 -13.02 2.69
N ALA A 120 -4.77 -12.67 2.70
CA ALA A 120 -4.01 -12.64 3.94
C ALA A 120 -4.49 -11.50 4.84
N LYS A 121 -4.71 -11.79 6.13
CA LYS A 121 -4.99 -10.75 7.14
C LYS A 121 -3.77 -9.83 7.27
N TYR A 122 -4.01 -8.54 7.52
CA TYR A 122 -2.95 -7.54 7.66
C TYR A 122 -2.10 -7.38 6.39
N GLY A 123 -2.69 -7.64 5.22
CA GLY A 123 -2.06 -7.43 3.90
C GLY A 123 -2.10 -5.97 3.43
N ASN A 124 -2.56 -5.05 4.28
CA ASN A 124 -2.63 -3.63 3.95
C ASN A 124 -1.25 -2.99 4.03
N ILE A 125 -0.85 -2.31 2.96
CA ILE A 125 0.36 -1.50 2.91
C ILE A 125 0.05 -0.12 2.34
N LEU A 126 0.58 0.90 3.00
CA LEU A 126 0.56 2.29 2.57
C LEU A 126 1.92 2.64 1.98
N LEU A 127 1.90 3.27 0.80
CA LEU A 127 3.06 3.84 0.13
C LEU A 127 2.94 5.37 0.13
N LYS A 128 4.00 6.05 0.56
CA LYS A 128 4.14 7.50 0.46
C LYS A 128 5.04 7.86 -0.73
N LYS A 129 4.54 8.72 -1.62
CA LYS A 129 5.25 9.11 -2.83
C LYS A 129 6.34 10.13 -2.53
N GLY A 130 7.52 9.95 -3.11
CA GLY A 130 8.66 10.86 -3.05
C GLY A 130 8.67 11.91 -4.16
N VAL A 131 9.83 12.53 -4.35
CA VAL A 131 10.09 13.48 -5.43
C VAL A 131 10.62 12.69 -6.63
N THR A 132 9.82 12.56 -7.70
CA THR A 132 10.26 11.89 -8.93
C THR A 132 11.46 12.63 -9.54
N PRO A 133 12.57 11.94 -9.87
CA PRO A 133 13.80 12.54 -10.39
C PRO A 133 13.67 13.08 -11.83
#